data_AF-Q6RC27-F1
#
_entry.id   AF-Q6RC27-F1
#
_cell.length_a   1.000
_cell.length_b   1.000
_cell.length_c   1.000
_cell.angle_alpha   90.00
_cell.angle_beta   90.00
_cell.angle_gamma   90.00
#
_symmetry.space_group_name_H-M   'P 1'
#
loop_
_entity.id
_entity.type
_entity.pdbx_description
1 polymer ?
#
loop_
_entity_poly.entity_id
_entity_poly.type
_entity_poly.pdbx_seq_one_letter_code
_entity_poly.pdbx_strand_id
1 'polypeptide(L)' 'PKVDCTANGTRAVCPVACPETCAYSGDGPCVKVCGAPCVCKPGYVINERIPACVLRSDCPKDVVRKEDMLLG' A
#
# COMPACT_ATOMS: atom_id res chain seq x y z
N PRO A 1 4.37 3.12 -14.23
CA PRO A 1 5.06 4.10 -13.35
C PRO A 1 5.82 3.37 -12.24
N LYS A 2 7.03 3.82 -11.87
CA LYS A 2 7.79 3.22 -10.76
C LYS A 2 7.43 3.94 -9.47
N VAL A 3 7.15 3.20 -8.40
CA VAL A 3 6.87 3.78 -7.07
C VAL A 3 8.13 4.49 -6.55
N ASP A 4 8.00 5.76 -6.16
CA ASP A 4 9.06 6.51 -5.50
C ASP A 4 9.15 6.11 -4.02
N CYS A 5 10.09 5.22 -3.76
CA CYS A 5 10.36 4.69 -2.43
C CYS A 5 11.18 5.63 -1.54
N THR A 6 11.55 6.83 -2.00
CA THR A 6 12.19 7.86 -1.14
C THR A 6 11.15 8.77 -0.49
N ALA A 7 9.97 8.91 -1.11
CA ALA A 7 8.83 9.62 -0.56
C ALA A 7 8.07 8.71 0.45
N ASN A 8 8.34 8.92 1.74
CA ASN A 8 7.70 8.22 2.87
C ASN A 8 7.78 6.68 2.84
N GLY A 9 8.74 6.13 2.09
CA GLY A 9 9.07 4.72 2.08
C GLY A 9 10.54 4.48 2.34
N THR A 10 10.90 3.20 2.41
CA THR A 10 12.27 2.72 2.51
C THR A 10 12.46 1.64 1.46
N ARG A 11 13.54 1.74 0.67
CA ARG A 11 13.96 0.65 -0.21
C ARG A 11 14.40 -0.54 0.63
N ALA A 12 13.77 -1.69 0.41
CA ALA A 12 14.14 -2.95 1.02
C ALA A 12 14.47 -3.96 -0.08
N VAL A 13 15.35 -4.92 0.23
CA VAL A 13 15.78 -5.96 -0.73
C VAL A 13 14.66 -6.98 -0.99
N CYS A 14 13.86 -7.30 0.04
CA CYS A 14 12.74 -8.22 -0.04
C CYS A 14 11.57 -7.70 0.81
N PRO A 15 10.82 -6.68 0.32
CA PRO A 15 9.60 -6.26 0.97
C PRO A 15 8.49 -7.29 0.70
N VAL A 16 7.61 -7.49 1.68
CA VAL A 16 6.50 -8.46 1.61
C VAL A 16 5.61 -8.19 0.39
N ALA A 17 5.16 -9.24 -0.30
CA ALA A 17 4.38 -9.11 -1.54
C ALA A 17 2.99 -8.49 -1.37
N CYS A 18 2.41 -8.50 -0.16
CA CYS A 18 1.12 -7.86 0.13
C CYS A 18 1.33 -6.62 1.02
N PRO A 19 1.83 -5.50 0.48
CA PRO A 19 1.92 -4.25 1.23
C PRO A 19 0.52 -3.66 1.43
N GLU A 20 0.37 -2.78 2.41
CA GLU A 20 -0.83 -1.93 2.49
C GLU A 20 -0.89 -0.99 1.28
N THR A 21 -2.06 -0.91 0.65
CA THR A 21 -2.32 0.00 -0.48
C THR A 21 -3.62 0.76 -0.23
N CYS A 22 -3.89 1.85 -0.95
CA CYS A 22 -5.16 2.55 -0.82
C CYS A 22 -6.41 1.65 -0.96
N ALA A 23 -6.31 0.54 -1.72
CA ALA A 23 -7.40 -0.40 -1.95
C ALA A 23 -7.39 -1.63 -1.03
N TYR A 24 -6.31 -1.85 -0.27
CA TYR A 24 -6.09 -3.04 0.54
C TYR A 24 -5.52 -2.68 1.92
N SER A 25 -6.21 -3.09 2.98
CA SER A 25 -5.85 -2.80 4.38
C SER A 25 -4.55 -3.46 4.85
N GLY A 26 -4.14 -4.58 4.23
CA GLY A 26 -3.05 -5.41 4.76
C GLY A 26 -3.51 -6.59 5.63
N ASP A 27 -4.77 -6.62 6.07
CA ASP A 27 -5.24 -7.53 7.14
C ASP A 27 -5.62 -8.95 6.68
N GLY A 28 -5.36 -9.30 5.42
CA GLY A 28 -5.67 -10.61 4.83
C GLY A 28 -4.52 -11.64 4.90
N PRO A 29 -4.80 -12.91 4.58
CA PRO A 29 -3.78 -13.94 4.46
C PRO A 29 -2.73 -13.52 3.41
N CYS A 30 -1.49 -13.31 3.85
CA CYS A 30 -0.39 -13.00 2.95
C CYS A 30 0.67 -14.11 2.98
N VAL A 31 0.99 -14.63 1.80
CA VAL A 31 2.12 -15.55 1.65
C VAL A 31 3.42 -14.77 1.83
N LYS A 32 4.35 -15.30 2.62
CA LYS A 32 5.65 -14.68 2.93
C LYS A 32 6.62 -14.78 1.74
N VAL A 33 6.34 -14.04 0.68
CA VAL A 33 7.20 -13.91 -0.50
C VAL A 33 7.55 -12.44 -0.74
N CYS A 34 8.68 -12.18 -1.40
CA CYS A 34 9.08 -10.83 -1.80
C CYS A 34 8.21 -10.36 -2.97
N GLY A 35 7.77 -9.09 -3.00
CA GLY A 35 7.02 -8.59 -4.16
C GLY A 35 6.58 -7.13 -4.15
N ALA A 36 6.61 -6.45 -3.00
CA ALA A 36 6.32 -5.02 -2.97
C ALA A 36 7.44 -4.17 -3.60
N PRO A 37 7.15 -2.92 -3.99
CA PRO A 37 8.19 -2.00 -4.47
C PRO A 37 9.08 -1.47 -3.33
N CYS A 38 8.51 -1.28 -2.14
CA CYS A 38 9.20 -0.83 -0.93
C CYS A 38 8.35 -1.06 0.32
N VAL A 39 8.94 -0.78 1.49
CA VAL A 39 8.24 -0.73 2.77
C VAL A 39 7.86 0.73 3.05
N CYS A 40 6.57 1.04 3.14
CA CYS A 40 6.12 2.37 3.55
C CYS A 40 6.40 2.60 5.04
N LYS A 41 6.64 3.86 5.43
CA LYS A 41 6.76 4.25 6.85
C LYS A 41 5.43 4.00 7.58
N PRO A 42 5.43 3.84 8.92
CA PRO A 42 4.20 3.66 9.68
C PRO A 42 3.16 4.75 9.38
N GLY A 43 1.91 4.34 9.11
CA GLY A 43 0.81 5.24 8.74
C GLY A 43 0.74 5.64 7.26
N TYR A 44 1.70 5.21 6.45
CA TYR A 44 1.73 5.43 5.00
C TYR A 44 1.44 4.15 4.22
N VAL A 45 0.81 4.32 3.06
CA VAL A 45 0.30 3.21 2.24
C VAL A 45 0.61 3.48 0.78
N ILE A 46 0.75 2.42 -0.02
CA ILE A 46 1.05 2.58 -1.44
C ILE A 46 -0.20 3.10 -2.15
N ASN A 47 -0.06 4.23 -2.83
CA ASN A 47 -1.04 4.68 -3.80
C ASN A 47 -0.55 4.33 -5.20
N GLU A 48 -1.31 3.55 -5.94
CA GLU A 48 -0.92 3.14 -7.30
C GLU A 48 -1.16 4.25 -8.34
N ARG A 49 -2.06 5.20 -8.04
CA ARG A 49 -2.36 6.36 -8.89
C ARG A 49 -1.36 7.49 -8.69
N ILE A 50 -0.94 7.71 -7.45
CA ILE A 50 0.16 8.59 -7.05
C ILE A 50 1.30 7.66 -6.61
N PRO A 51 2.19 7.21 -7.51
CA PRO A 51 3.10 6.08 -7.29
C PRO A 51 4.15 6.39 -6.20
N ALA A 52 3.73 6.39 -4.94
CA ALA A 52 4.46 6.78 -3.74
C ALA A 52 3.74 6.24 -2.50
N CYS A 53 4.41 6.31 -1.34
CA CYS A 53 3.77 6.11 -0.05
C CYS A 53 3.09 7.42 0.39
N VAL A 54 1.76 7.39 0.57
CA VAL A 54 0.94 8.54 0.98
C VAL A 54 0.23 8.24 2.29
N LEU A 55 -0.27 9.26 2.99
CA LEU A 55 -1.12 9.03 4.15
C LEU A 55 -2.41 8.32 3.69
N ARG A 56 -2.93 7.42 4.52
CA ARG A 56 -4.22 6.76 4.27
C ARG A 56 -5.35 7.76 4.00
N SER A 57 -5.33 8.92 4.66
CA SER A 57 -6.27 10.02 4.47
C SER A 57 -6.21 10.68 3.10
N ASP A 58 -5.08 10.55 2.40
CA ASP A 58 -4.83 11.15 1.08
C ASP A 58 -5.18 10.18 -0.05
N CYS A 59 -5.66 8.98 0.27
CA CYS A 59 -6.15 8.04 -0.72
C CYS A 59 -7.35 8.63 -1.48
N PRO A 60 -7.48 8.36 -2.79
CA PRO A 60 -8.61 8.83 -3.56
C PRO A 60 -9.92 8.29 -2.98
N LYS A 61 -10.92 9.16 -2.81
CA LYS A 61 -12.21 8.80 -2.19
C LYS A 61 -13.03 7.79 -3.01
N ASP A 62 -12.71 7.65 -4.30
CA ASP A 62 -13.33 6.69 -5.20
C ASP A 62 -12.67 5.30 -5.16
N VAL A 63 -11.58 5.12 -4.39
CA VAL A 63 -11.00 3.80 -4.13
C VAL A 63 -11.83 3.13 -3.05
N VAL A 64 -12.67 2.19 -3.47
CA VAL A 64 -13.42 1.33 -2.55
C VAL A 64 -12.50 0.25 -2.02
N ARG A 65 -12.29 0.18 -0.71
CA ARG A 65 -11.54 -0.93 -0.10
C ARG A 65 -12.42 -2.17 -0.10
N LYS A 66 -11.82 -3.34 -0.26
CA LYS A 66 -12.57 -4.60 -0.24
C LYS A 66 -13.34 -4.80 1.07
N GLU A 67 -12.86 -4.27 2.19
CA GLU A 67 -13.57 -4.30 3.47
C GLU A 67 -14.82 -3.40 3.49
N ASP A 68 -14.79 -2.26 2.79
CA ASP A 68 -15.92 -1.31 2.76
C ASP A 68 -17.10 -1.87 1.96
N MET A 69 -16.86 -2.82 1.04
CA MET A 69 -17.92 -3.53 0.29
C MET A 69 -18.70 -4.54 1.14
N LEU A 70 -18.23 -4.89 2.35
CA LEU A 70 -18.88 -5.87 3.24
C LEU A 70 -19.80 -5.23 4.29
N LEU A 71 -19.83 -3.89 4.38
CA LEU A 71 -20.75 -3.13 5.24
C LEU A 71 -21.97 -2.56 4.47
N GLY A 72 -22.18 -3.00 3.22
CA GLY A 72 -23.31 -2.61 2.37
C GLY A 72 -24.38 -3.68 2.25
#